data_AF-A0A2A6B6K9-F1
#
_entry.id   AF-A0A2A6B6K9-F1
#
_cell.length_a   1.000
_cell.length_b   1.000
_cell.length_c   1.000
_cell.angle_alpha   90.00
_cell.angle_beta   90.00
_cell.angle_gamma   90.00
#
_symmetry.space_group_name_H-M   'P 1'
#
loop_
_entity.id
_entity.type
_entity.pdbx_description
1 polymer ?
#
loop_
_entity_poly.entity_id
_entity_poly.type
_entity_poly.pdbx_seq_one_letter_code
_entity_poly.pdbx_strand_id
1 'polypeptide(L)'
;MGILGEHAPRKFVIILGFVALFEKNIQHIDTTSEKFLRNIGQSYLELMVKTSQPPATLLWKEWINAFGEVRSNYSTLPKTSKDALEKTFCFKTTLRKIEHLENNMNDILSQFTLLEMLRKNTGTDT
;
A
#
# COMPACT_ATOMS: atom_id res chain seq x y z
N MET A 1 8.26 -19.33 -13.62
CA MET A 1 7.91 -18.46 -12.48
C MET A 1 7.98 -17.02 -12.97
N GLY A 2 7.09 -16.13 -12.54
CA GLY A 2 7.19 -14.72 -12.93
C GLY A 2 8.41 -14.06 -12.30
N ILE A 3 8.96 -13.01 -12.92
CA ILE A 3 10.16 -12.26 -12.49
C ILE A 3 10.11 -11.89 -10.98
N LEU A 4 8.92 -11.55 -10.48
CA LEU A 4 8.71 -11.20 -9.06
C LEU A 4 8.91 -12.40 -8.11
N GLY A 5 8.58 -13.62 -8.54
CA GLY A 5 8.76 -14.85 -7.77
C GLY A 5 10.21 -15.28 -7.62
N GLU A 6 11.07 -14.86 -8.55
CA GLU A 6 12.51 -15.17 -8.54
C GLU A 6 13.31 -14.14 -7.72
N HIS A 7 13.00 -12.85 -7.85
CA HIS A 7 13.73 -11.78 -7.16
C HIS A 7 13.18 -11.43 -5.77
N ALA A 8 11.90 -11.68 -5.50
CA ALA A 8 11.26 -11.32 -4.23
C ALA A 8 10.22 -12.37 -3.79
N PRO A 9 10.63 -13.63 -3.57
CA PRO A 9 9.71 -14.75 -3.35
C PRO A 9 8.75 -14.54 -2.17
N ARG A 10 9.20 -13.93 -1.07
CA ARG A 10 8.32 -13.60 0.07
C ARG A 10 7.23 -12.59 -0.30
N LYS A 11 7.57 -11.55 -1.08
CA LYS A 11 6.59 -10.54 -1.52
C LYS A 11 5.60 -11.15 -2.51
N PHE A 12 6.11 -12.00 -3.42
CA PHE A 12 5.30 -12.72 -4.38
C PHE A 12 4.27 -13.65 -3.71
N VAL A 13 4.66 -14.41 -2.68
CA VAL A 13 3.72 -15.26 -1.92
C VAL A 13 2.65 -14.46 -1.21
N ILE A 14 2.99 -13.29 -0.65
CA ILE A 14 2.00 -12.39 -0.02
C ILE A 14 0.98 -11.90 -1.05
N ILE A 15 1.44 -11.49 -2.23
CA ILE A 15 0.55 -11.02 -3.32
C ILE A 15 -0.37 -12.15 -3.78
N LEU A 16 0.16 -13.35 -4.01
CA LEU A 16 -0.66 -14.51 -4.37
C LEU A 16 -1.66 -14.87 -3.28
N GLY A 17 -1.28 -14.76 -2.01
CA GLY A 17 -2.17 -14.94 -0.86
C GLY A 17 -3.34 -13.96 -0.89
N PHE A 18 -3.07 -12.67 -1.15
CA PHE A 18 -4.12 -11.66 -1.29
C PHE A 18 -5.02 -11.93 -2.50
N VAL A 19 -4.47 -12.29 -3.66
CA VAL A 19 -5.23 -12.62 -4.87
C VAL A 19 -6.17 -13.81 -4.62
N ALA A 20 -5.66 -14.89 -4.03
CA ALA A 20 -6.48 -16.07 -3.72
C ALA A 20 -7.60 -15.76 -2.71
N LEU A 21 -7.31 -14.92 -1.72
CA LEU A 21 -8.30 -14.49 -0.73
C LEU A 21 -9.37 -13.59 -1.35
N PHE A 22 -8.98 -12.76 -2.32
CA PHE A 22 -9.91 -11.98 -3.14
C PHE A 22 -10.78 -12.87 -4.03
N GLU A 23 -10.19 -13.71 -4.87
CA GLU A 23 -10.93 -14.58 -5.81
C GLU A 23 -11.95 -15.45 -5.09
N LYS A 24 -11.60 -15.97 -3.91
CA LYS A 24 -12.50 -16.80 -3.10
C LYS A 24 -13.69 -16.03 -2.53
N ASN A 25 -13.54 -14.74 -2.23
CA ASN A 25 -14.51 -14.01 -1.41
C ASN A 25 -15.17 -12.82 -2.12
N ILE A 26 -14.67 -12.40 -3.27
CA ILE A 26 -15.17 -11.23 -4.01
C ILE A 26 -16.62 -11.41 -4.49
N GLN A 27 -17.06 -12.66 -4.70
CA GLN A 27 -18.44 -12.99 -5.07
C GLN A 27 -19.43 -12.87 -3.89
N HIS A 28 -18.94 -12.71 -2.66
CA HIS A 28 -19.76 -12.72 -1.44
C HIS A 28 -19.89 -11.34 -0.78
N ILE A 29 -19.37 -10.28 -1.42
CA ILE A 29 -19.46 -8.90 -0.94
C ILE A 29 -20.36 -8.08 -1.85
N ASP A 30 -20.85 -6.95 -1.34
CA ASP A 30 -21.64 -6.03 -2.15
C ASP A 30 -20.80 -5.35 -3.24
N THR A 31 -21.46 -4.91 -4.31
CA THR A 31 -20.83 -4.27 -5.47
C THR A 31 -20.00 -3.04 -5.08
N THR A 32 -20.38 -2.30 -4.03
CA THR A 32 -19.61 -1.12 -3.57
C THR A 32 -18.29 -1.56 -2.94
N SER A 33 -18.33 -2.58 -2.07
CA SER A 33 -17.14 -3.20 -1.49
C SER A 33 -16.23 -3.82 -2.55
N GLU A 34 -16.80 -4.52 -3.53
CA GLU A 34 -16.06 -5.09 -4.66
C GLU A 34 -15.33 -4.00 -5.44
N LYS A 35 -16.04 -2.94 -5.85
CA LYS A 35 -15.46 -1.82 -6.60
C LYS A 35 -14.34 -1.15 -5.83
N PHE A 36 -14.54 -0.93 -4.53
CA PHE A 36 -13.51 -0.38 -3.65
C PHE A 36 -12.25 -1.25 -3.62
N LEU A 37 -12.40 -2.55 -3.41
CA LEU A 37 -11.30 -3.50 -3.36
C LEU A 37 -10.56 -3.63 -4.70
N ARG A 38 -11.28 -3.62 -5.83
CA ARG A 38 -10.68 -3.62 -7.17
C ARG A 38 -9.84 -2.37 -7.43
N ASN A 39 -10.35 -1.20 -7.05
CA ASN A 39 -9.61 0.06 -7.20
C ASN A 39 -8.29 0.02 -6.42
N ILE A 40 -8.32 -0.47 -5.18
CA ILE A 40 -7.10 -0.62 -4.37
C ILE A 40 -6.11 -1.58 -5.04
N GLY A 41 -6.59 -2.74 -5.51
CA GLY A 41 -5.76 -3.72 -6.19
C GLY A 41 -5.07 -3.15 -7.42
N GLN A 42 -5.80 -2.37 -8.23
CA GLN A 42 -5.26 -1.72 -9.42
C GLN A 42 -4.17 -0.69 -9.07
N SER A 43 -4.44 0.22 -8.12
CA SER A 43 -3.44 1.22 -7.68
C SER A 43 -2.19 0.56 -7.09
N TYR A 44 -2.34 -0.55 -6.35
CA TYR A 44 -1.21 -1.31 -5.83
C TYR A 44 -0.37 -1.93 -6.95
N LEU A 45 -1.00 -2.54 -7.96
CA LEU A 45 -0.29 -3.13 -9.09
C LEU A 45 0.46 -2.07 -9.91
N GLU A 46 -0.15 -0.91 -10.13
CA GLU A 46 0.50 0.22 -10.80
C GLU A 46 1.74 0.70 -10.05
N LEU A 47 1.68 0.84 -8.73
CA LEU A 47 2.84 1.17 -7.90
C LEU A 47 3.93 0.10 -7.95
N MET A 48 3.55 -1.18 -7.95
CA MET A 48 4.49 -2.30 -8.09
C MET A 48 5.20 -2.29 -9.44
N VAL A 49 4.49 -2.01 -10.53
CA VAL A 49 5.08 -1.87 -11.86
C VAL A 49 6.06 -0.70 -11.88
N LYS A 50 5.65 0.48 -11.40
CA LYS A 50 6.53 1.66 -11.37
C LYS A 50 7.78 1.43 -10.52
N THR A 51 7.65 0.82 -9.35
CA THR A 51 8.80 0.53 -8.46
C THR A 51 9.75 -0.54 -9.02
N SER A 52 9.30 -1.36 -9.97
CA SER A 52 10.12 -2.37 -10.64
C SER A 52 10.93 -1.83 -11.83
N GLN A 53 10.62 -0.63 -12.31
CA GLN A 53 11.29 -0.02 -13.47
C GLN A 53 12.46 0.87 -13.04
N PRO A 54 13.61 0.84 -13.75
CA PRO A 54 14.70 1.78 -13.54
C PRO A 54 14.37 3.19 -14.08
N PRO A 55 14.89 4.27 -13.45
CA PRO A 55 15.48 4.26 -12.12
C PRO A 55 14.39 3.94 -11.10
N ALA A 56 14.69 3.04 -10.15
CA ALA A 56 13.82 2.74 -9.02
C ALA A 56 13.85 3.92 -8.05
N THR A 57 13.43 5.10 -8.51
CA THR A 57 13.26 6.29 -7.69
C THR A 57 12.39 5.91 -6.50
N LEU A 58 12.77 6.34 -5.31
CA LEU A 58 12.01 6.16 -4.08
C LEU A 58 10.60 6.75 -4.25
N LEU A 59 9.65 5.93 -4.69
CA LEU A 59 8.23 6.30 -4.81
C LEU A 59 7.53 6.31 -3.45
N TRP A 60 8.26 6.52 -2.34
CA TRP A 60 7.71 6.47 -0.99
C TRP A 60 6.56 7.44 -0.80
N LYS A 61 6.62 8.62 -1.41
CA LYS A 61 5.51 9.56 -1.44
C LYS A 61 4.28 8.99 -2.15
N GLU A 62 4.46 8.30 -3.27
CA GLU A 62 3.35 7.66 -3.99
C GLU A 62 2.73 6.53 -3.15
N TRP A 63 3.56 5.75 -2.44
CA TRP A 63 3.09 4.73 -1.50
C TRP A 63 2.29 5.32 -0.33
N ILE A 64 2.79 6.38 0.30
CA ILE A 64 2.07 7.10 1.38
C ILE A 64 0.74 7.65 0.86
N ASN A 65 0.74 8.28 -0.31
CA ASN A 65 -0.47 8.82 -0.92
C ASN A 65 -1.49 7.72 -1.20
N ALA A 66 -1.08 6.59 -1.78
CA ALA A 66 -1.98 5.48 -2.03
C ALA A 66 -2.57 4.89 -0.73
N PHE A 67 -1.77 4.80 0.34
CA PHE A 67 -2.27 4.38 1.65
C PHE A 67 -3.26 5.38 2.25
N GLY A 68 -3.00 6.68 2.11
CA GLY A 68 -3.92 7.75 2.50
C GLY A 68 -5.25 7.69 1.72
N GLU A 69 -5.18 7.49 0.41
CA GLU A 69 -6.36 7.34 -0.46
C GLU A 69 -7.21 6.13 -0.09
N VAL A 70 -6.58 4.98 0.20
CA VAL A 70 -7.29 3.78 0.68
C VAL A 70 -8.09 4.09 1.96
N ARG A 71 -7.49 4.80 2.92
CA ARG A 71 -8.15 5.17 4.18
C ARG A 71 -9.28 6.16 3.95
N SER A 72 -9.03 7.19 3.13
CA SER A 72 -10.01 8.21 2.78
C SER A 72 -11.23 7.59 2.09
N ASN A 73 -11.00 6.79 1.05
CA ASN A 73 -12.04 6.10 0.30
C ASN A 73 -12.80 5.08 1.18
N TYR A 74 -12.11 4.38 2.09
CA TYR A 74 -12.79 3.52 3.05
C TYR A 74 -13.73 4.31 3.96
N SER A 75 -13.32 5.49 4.42
CA SER A 75 -14.11 6.32 5.34
C SER A 75 -15.43 6.80 4.74
N THR A 76 -15.51 6.96 3.41
CA THR A 76 -16.72 7.38 2.70
C THR A 76 -17.67 6.24 2.35
N LEU A 77 -17.24 4.97 2.51
CA LEU A 77 -18.10 3.82 2.22
C LEU A 77 -19.35 3.77 3.11
N PRO A 78 -20.49 3.29 2.58
CA PRO A 78 -21.66 2.96 3.37
C PRO A 78 -21.32 1.97 4.49
N LYS A 79 -22.07 2.04 5.60
CA LYS A 79 -21.86 1.13 6.74
C LYS A 79 -21.99 -0.34 6.36
N THR A 80 -22.97 -0.66 5.52
CA THR A 80 -23.19 -2.03 5.01
C THR A 80 -21.96 -2.58 4.30
N SER A 81 -21.32 -1.77 3.45
CA SER A 81 -20.09 -2.14 2.74
C SER A 81 -18.91 -2.30 3.68
N LYS A 82 -18.74 -1.38 4.66
CA LYS A 82 -17.71 -1.52 5.70
C LYS A 82 -17.88 -2.82 6.51
N ASP A 83 -19.12 -3.17 6.85
CA ASP A 83 -19.42 -4.39 7.59
C ASP A 83 -19.16 -5.65 6.76
N ALA A 84 -19.44 -5.63 5.45
CA ALA A 84 -19.12 -6.72 4.53
C ALA A 84 -17.60 -6.92 4.40
N LEU A 85 -16.85 -5.82 4.23
CA LEU A 85 -15.39 -5.83 4.20
C LEU A 85 -14.79 -6.33 5.51
N GLU A 86 -15.36 -5.93 6.65
CA GLU A 86 -14.88 -6.38 7.96
C GLU A 86 -15.11 -7.87 8.18
N LYS A 87 -16.32 -8.37 7.89
CA LYS A 87 -16.67 -9.79 8.06
C LYS A 87 -15.82 -10.72 7.19
N THR A 88 -15.46 -10.24 6.00
CA THR A 88 -14.81 -11.08 4.99
C THR A 88 -13.29 -10.98 5.06
N PHE A 89 -12.76 -9.79 5.32
CA PHE A 89 -11.33 -9.50 5.20
C PHE A 89 -10.69 -8.92 6.48
N CYS A 90 -11.45 -8.72 7.56
CA CYS A 90 -11.00 -8.03 8.76
C CYS A 90 -10.36 -6.66 8.42
N PHE A 91 -10.99 -5.94 7.49
CA PHE A 91 -10.37 -4.82 6.77
C PHE A 91 -9.90 -3.67 7.68
N LYS A 92 -10.56 -3.44 8.83
CA LYS A 92 -10.09 -2.48 9.85
C LYS A 92 -8.71 -2.82 10.40
N THR A 93 -8.39 -4.10 10.56
CA THR A 93 -7.06 -4.54 11.02
C THR A 93 -6.01 -4.25 9.95
N THR A 94 -6.35 -4.47 8.68
CA THR A 94 -5.49 -4.12 7.54
C THR A 94 -5.22 -2.62 7.49
N LEU A 95 -6.25 -1.79 7.68
CA LEU A 95 -6.10 -0.33 7.72
C LEU A 95 -5.18 0.15 8.85
N ARG A 96 -5.28 -0.43 10.05
CA ARG A 96 -4.37 -0.10 11.16
C ARG A 96 -2.92 -0.46 10.86
N LYS A 97 -2.68 -1.58 10.19
CA LYS A 97 -1.32 -1.96 9.75
C LYS A 97 -0.79 -0.98 8.71
N ILE A 98 -1.63 -0.58 7.76
CA ILE A 98 -1.30 0.44 6.76
C ILE A 98 -0.95 1.77 7.42
N GLU A 99 -1.74 2.21 8.40
CA GLU A 99 -1.48 3.43 9.17
C GLU A 99 -0.16 3.38 9.93
N HIS A 100 0.15 2.25 10.57
CA HIS A 100 1.44 2.07 11.22
C HIS A 100 2.61 2.12 10.24
N LEU A 101 2.47 1.51 9.06
CA LEU A 101 3.48 1.57 7.99
C LEU A 101 3.66 3.00 7.46
N GLU A 102 2.57 3.73 7.22
CA GLU A 102 2.59 5.13 6.80
C GLU A 102 3.35 6.00 7.81
N ASN A 103 3.03 5.87 9.10
CA ASN A 103 3.67 6.63 10.16
C ASN A 103 5.18 6.32 10.25
N ASN A 104 5.56 5.04 10.18
CA ASN A 104 6.97 4.65 10.18
C ASN A 104 7.71 5.20 8.95
N MET A 105 7.07 5.19 7.77
CA MET A 105 7.67 5.76 6.55
C MET A 105 7.83 7.28 6.65
N ASN A 106 6.83 7.99 7.18
CA ASN A 106 6.89 9.42 7.40
C ASN A 106 8.00 9.81 8.38
N ASP A 107 8.21 9.01 9.43
CA ASP A 107 9.31 9.22 10.38
C ASP A 107 10.69 9.08 9.70
N ILE A 108 10.89 8.00 8.92
CA ILE A 108 12.13 7.79 8.15
C ILE A 108 12.39 8.95 7.18
N LEU A 109 11.36 9.41 6.45
CA LEU A 109 11.48 10.55 5.53
C LEU A 109 11.85 11.84 6.27
N SER A 110 11.27 12.06 7.45
CA SER A 110 11.57 13.23 8.28
C SER A 110 13.02 13.22 8.77
N GLN A 111 13.51 12.06 9.22
CA GLN A 111 14.91 11.88 9.63
C GLN A 111 15.89 12.10 8.46
N PHE A 112 15.60 11.56 7.28
CA PHE A 112 16.44 11.77 6.09
C PHE A 112 16.50 13.24 5.69
N THR A 113 15.35 13.92 5.73
CA THR A 113 15.26 15.37 5.43
C THR A 113 16.07 16.20 6.43
N LEU A 114 16.00 15.87 7.72
CA LEU A 114 16.81 16.51 8.76
C LEU A 114 18.31 16.29 8.51
N LEU A 115 18.72 15.06 8.17
CA LEU A 115 20.12 14.75 7.85
C LEU A 115 20.63 15.51 6.63
N GLU A 116 19.83 15.64 5.56
CA GLU A 116 20.21 16.45 4.41
C GLU A 116 20.35 17.93 4.75
N MET A 117 19.45 18.49 5.56
CA MET A 117 19.54 19.88 6.02
C MET A 117 20.78 20.10 6.88
N LEU A 118 21.09 19.18 7.80
CA LEU A 118 22.31 19.23 8.60
C LEU A 118 23.57 19.14 7.74
N ARG A 119 23.60 18.24 6.75
CA ARG A 119 24.73 18.10 5.80
C ARG A 119 24.96 19.39 5.00
N LYS A 120 23.89 20.02 4.52
CA LYS A 120 23.96 21.29 3.78
C LYS A 120 24.44 22.45 4.67
N ASN A 121 24.13 22.42 5.96
CA ASN A 121 24.52 23.46 6.91
C ASN A 121 25.94 23.28 7.49
N THR A 122 26.52 22.06 7.44
CA THR A 122 27.87 21.79 7.97
C THR A 122 28.98 21.94 6.92
N GLY A 123 28.68 22.34 5.68
CA GLY A 123 29.69 22.74 4.69
C GLY A 123 30.70 21.65 4.30
N THR A 124 30.30 20.38 4.34
CA THR A 124 31.13 19.28 3.82
C THR A 124 30.76 18.99 2.37
N ASP A 125 31.09 19.95 1.49
CA ASP A 125 31.33 19.65 0.08
C ASP A 125 32.77 19.11 -0.01
N THR A 126 32.89 17.85 -0.43
CA THR A 126 34.14 17.25 -0.94
C THR A 126 33.94 16.96 -2.41
#